data_AF-A0A1M5IP91-F1
#
_entry.id   AF-A0A1M5IP91-F1
#
_cell.length_a   1.000
_cell.length_b   1.000
_cell.length_c   1.000
_cell.angle_alpha   90.00
_cell.angle_beta   90.00
_cell.angle_gamma   90.00
#
_symmetry.space_group_name_H-M   'P 1'
#
loop_
_entity.id
_entity.type
_entity.pdbx_description
1 polymer ?
#
loop_
_entity_poly.entity_id
_entity_poly.type
_entity_poly.pdbx_seq_one_letter_code
_entity_poly.pdbx_strand_id
1 'polypeptide(L)'
;MGELRWAVTDGPDGTAAVALPDDAAAARLLAEQAPGGFWCAREAGGCGGRLAVDADGARPAFVHAGTARCALVRREGAAERGYEPLRYRRPLVAWLAGQGLPPRVSTLPGRTGLHVALPGAVLEVQLAPVSDLAWRARDDRLHREARSVTWLHGPGADLAAATEAGVRGAALVLRRQNRGLLIGVRDAGGGVRWVRASACRVGPDGVEAPGLAEARAAHGRRAAARQDAARRAARQAARWSSRTGAVPWDVRTGTLPFPAAG
;
A
#
# COMPACT_ATOMS: atom_id res chain seq x y z
N MET A 1 6.92 -27.67 18.42
CA MET A 1 6.37 -28.10 17.11
C MET A 1 6.17 -26.84 16.27
N GLY A 2 6.32 -26.90 14.95
CA GLY A 2 6.36 -25.68 14.14
C GLY A 2 4.99 -25.16 13.74
N GLU A 3 4.55 -24.07 14.36
CA GLU A 3 3.24 -23.45 14.12
C GLU A 3 3.30 -22.41 12.98
N LEU A 4 2.34 -22.49 12.06
CA LEU A 4 2.16 -21.55 10.97
C LEU A 4 0.75 -20.96 11.01
N ARG A 5 0.62 -19.71 10.55
CA ARG A 5 -0.69 -19.04 10.39
C ARG A 5 -1.20 -19.06 8.95
N TRP A 6 -0.38 -19.58 8.04
CA TRP A 6 -0.62 -19.52 6.60
C TRP A 6 -0.42 -20.89 5.97
N ALA A 7 -1.24 -21.17 4.95
CA ALA A 7 -1.16 -22.36 4.12
C ALA A 7 -1.71 -22.07 2.72
N VAL A 8 -1.56 -23.03 1.81
CA VAL A 8 -2.34 -23.08 0.55
C VAL A 8 -3.30 -24.26 0.55
N THR A 9 -4.32 -24.18 -0.30
CA THR A 9 -5.43 -25.17 -0.40
C THR A 9 -5.46 -25.90 -1.75
N ASP A 10 -4.47 -25.67 -2.61
CA ASP A 10 -4.40 -26.19 -3.98
C ASP A 10 -3.10 -26.97 -4.24
N GLY A 11 -2.52 -27.58 -3.21
CA GLY A 11 -1.32 -28.43 -3.30
C GLY A 11 -0.02 -27.78 -2.85
N PRO A 12 1.11 -28.52 -2.81
CA PRO A 12 2.40 -28.04 -2.29
C PRO A 12 3.04 -26.92 -3.11
N ASP A 13 2.69 -26.83 -4.40
CA ASP A 13 3.13 -25.77 -5.32
C ASP A 13 1.98 -24.77 -5.62
N GLY A 14 0.93 -24.83 -4.79
CA GLY A 14 -0.27 -24.03 -4.91
C GLY A 14 -0.08 -22.54 -4.62
N THR A 15 -1.06 -21.74 -5.00
CA THR A 15 -1.08 -20.29 -4.79
C THR A 15 -2.35 -19.79 -4.11
N ALA A 16 -3.31 -20.68 -3.83
CA ALA A 16 -4.56 -20.35 -3.13
C ALA A 16 -4.31 -20.21 -1.62
N ALA A 17 -3.59 -19.14 -1.26
CA ALA A 17 -3.18 -18.87 0.12
C ALA A 17 -4.37 -18.52 1.02
N VAL A 18 -4.35 -19.09 2.22
CA VAL A 18 -5.30 -18.87 3.30
C VAL A 18 -4.56 -18.54 4.59
N ALA A 19 -5.11 -17.59 5.34
CA ALA A 19 -4.72 -17.34 6.72
C ALA A 19 -5.69 -18.10 7.62
N LEU A 20 -5.17 -18.76 8.64
CA LEU A 20 -6.01 -19.37 9.66
C LEU A 20 -6.68 -18.25 10.48
N PRO A 21 -7.98 -18.34 10.80
CA PRO A 21 -8.64 -17.44 11.73
C PRO A 21 -8.04 -17.53 13.15
N ASP A 22 -8.22 -16.46 13.93
CA ASP A 22 -7.87 -16.48 15.36
C ASP A 22 -8.88 -17.24 16.22
N ASP A 23 -10.12 -17.33 15.74
CA ASP A 23 -11.19 -18.06 16.39
C ASP A 23 -11.15 -19.57 16.06
N ALA A 24 -11.26 -20.40 17.09
CA ALA A 24 -11.17 -21.85 16.96
C ALA A 24 -12.32 -22.44 16.14
N ALA A 25 -13.55 -21.93 16.29
CA ALA A 25 -14.69 -22.42 15.52
C ALA A 25 -14.55 -22.09 14.03
N ALA A 26 -14.11 -20.88 13.70
CA ALA A 26 -13.82 -20.47 12.33
C ALA A 26 -12.64 -21.25 11.73
N ALA A 27 -11.62 -21.60 12.53
CA ALA A 27 -10.51 -22.44 12.10
C ALA A 27 -10.96 -23.88 11.77
N ARG A 28 -11.84 -24.47 12.59
CA ARG A 28 -12.46 -25.79 12.33
C ARG A 28 -13.32 -25.76 11.07
N LEU A 29 -14.16 -24.74 10.92
CA LEU A 29 -14.97 -24.55 9.71
C LEU A 29 -14.10 -24.42 8.45
N LEU A 30 -12.98 -23.69 8.52
CA LEU A 30 -12.04 -23.60 7.41
C LEU A 30 -11.46 -24.98 7.05
N ALA A 31 -11.16 -25.82 8.04
CA ALA A 31 -10.66 -27.18 7.83
C ALA A 31 -11.68 -28.07 7.11
N GLU A 32 -12.95 -27.99 7.51
CA GLU A 32 -14.06 -28.72 6.87
C GLU A 32 -14.28 -28.28 5.41
N GLN A 33 -14.10 -26.99 5.12
CA GLN A 33 -14.28 -26.41 3.79
C GLN A 33 -13.14 -26.71 2.80
N ALA A 34 -12.03 -27.28 3.27
CA ALA A 34 -10.84 -27.58 2.47
C ALA A 34 -10.56 -29.09 2.44
N PRO A 35 -11.38 -29.91 1.74
CA PRO A 35 -11.25 -31.37 1.74
C PRO A 35 -9.92 -31.86 1.11
N GLY A 36 -9.31 -31.06 0.24
CA GLY A 36 -7.96 -31.32 -0.28
C GLY A 36 -6.87 -31.26 0.80
N GLY A 37 -7.14 -30.60 1.92
CA GLY A 37 -6.19 -30.33 2.98
C GLY A 37 -5.42 -29.03 2.78
N PHE A 38 -4.37 -28.87 3.58
CA PHE A 38 -3.52 -27.69 3.60
C PHE A 38 -2.07 -28.08 3.34
N TRP A 39 -1.33 -27.19 2.69
CA TRP A 39 0.09 -27.41 2.41
C TRP A 39 0.94 -26.19 2.74
N CYS A 40 2.18 -26.49 3.11
CA CYS A 40 3.24 -25.51 3.29
C CYS A 40 3.86 -25.17 1.93
N ALA A 41 3.36 -24.15 1.24
CA ALA A 41 3.67 -23.84 -0.15
C ALA A 41 5.16 -23.62 -0.42
N ARG A 42 5.73 -24.28 -1.44
CA ARG A 42 7.11 -24.03 -1.90
C ARG A 42 7.28 -22.63 -2.49
N GLU A 43 6.25 -22.14 -3.19
CA GLU A 43 6.20 -20.76 -3.72
C GLU A 43 6.32 -19.69 -2.62
N ALA A 44 5.90 -20.00 -1.39
CA ALA A 44 6.07 -19.11 -0.23
C ALA A 44 7.42 -19.31 0.49
N GLY A 45 8.32 -20.14 -0.02
CA GLY A 45 9.57 -20.55 0.65
C GLY A 45 9.37 -21.67 1.69
N GLY A 46 8.23 -22.36 1.65
CA GLY A 46 7.91 -23.51 2.50
C GLY A 46 8.52 -24.83 2.02
N CYS A 47 8.22 -25.91 2.73
CA CYS A 47 8.82 -27.23 2.47
C CYS A 47 8.00 -28.15 1.54
N GLY A 48 6.77 -27.76 1.18
CA GLY A 48 5.81 -28.61 0.45
C GLY A 48 5.07 -29.62 1.32
N GLY A 49 5.34 -29.66 2.64
CA GLY A 49 4.73 -30.61 3.55
C GLY A 49 3.23 -30.37 3.77
N ARG A 50 2.48 -31.43 4.03
CA ARG A 50 1.06 -31.34 4.41
C ARG A 50 0.92 -30.75 5.82
N LEU A 51 -0.08 -29.91 5.98
CA LEU A 51 -0.42 -29.23 7.22
C LEU A 51 -1.74 -29.76 7.76
N ALA A 52 -1.82 -29.92 9.08
CA ALA A 52 -3.05 -30.14 9.82
C ALA A 52 -3.42 -28.86 10.57
N VAL A 53 -4.72 -28.66 10.83
CA VAL A 53 -5.19 -27.59 11.69
C VAL A 53 -5.19 -28.10 13.13
N ASP A 54 -4.41 -27.45 13.98
CA ASP A 54 -4.54 -27.55 15.43
C ASP A 54 -5.43 -26.39 15.89
N ALA A 55 -6.66 -26.69 16.29
CA ALA A 55 -7.63 -25.71 16.76
C ALA A 55 -7.77 -25.69 18.30
N ASP A 56 -7.09 -26.61 19.00
CA ASP A 56 -7.25 -26.84 20.43
C ASP A 56 -6.11 -26.22 21.26
N GLY A 57 -5.03 -25.78 20.59
CA GLY A 57 -3.99 -24.97 21.20
C GLY A 57 -4.45 -23.58 21.66
N ALA A 58 -3.58 -22.86 22.37
CA ALA A 58 -3.85 -21.51 22.88
C ALA A 58 -4.25 -20.51 21.77
N ARG A 59 -3.80 -20.76 20.54
CA ARG A 59 -4.24 -20.08 19.32
C ARG A 59 -4.27 -21.12 18.19
N PRO A 60 -5.29 -21.11 17.31
CA PRO A 60 -5.31 -22.03 16.18
C PRO A 60 -4.05 -21.89 15.33
N ALA A 61 -3.47 -23.01 14.92
CA ALA A 61 -2.26 -23.04 14.09
C ALA A 61 -2.32 -24.14 13.02
N PHE A 62 -1.62 -23.92 11.92
CA PHE A 62 -1.24 -25.00 11.01
C PHE A 62 0.03 -25.66 11.52
N VAL A 63 -0.04 -26.98 11.71
CA VAL A 63 1.09 -27.80 12.15
C VAL A 63 1.49 -28.76 11.06
N HIS A 64 2.79 -29.00 10.89
CA HIS A 64 3.26 -29.97 9.90
C HIS A 64 2.90 -31.40 10.34
N ALA A 65 2.33 -32.19 9.43
CA ALA A 65 2.17 -33.61 9.65
C ALA A 65 3.55 -34.29 9.55
N GLY A 66 4.18 -34.56 10.68
CA GLY A 66 5.49 -35.23 10.79
C GLY A 66 6.67 -34.32 11.15
N THR A 67 7.90 -34.81 10.97
CA THR A 67 9.15 -34.18 11.46
C THR A 67 9.79 -33.21 10.46
N ALA A 68 9.02 -32.65 9.53
CA ALA A 68 9.53 -31.79 8.47
C ALA A 68 10.26 -30.54 9.02
N ARG A 69 11.54 -30.38 8.65
CA ARG A 69 12.31 -29.16 8.96
C ARG A 69 11.89 -28.05 7.98
N CYS A 70 11.08 -27.10 8.46
CA CYS A 70 10.61 -25.98 7.63
C CYS A 70 11.30 -24.66 8.02
N ALA A 71 11.82 -23.95 7.03
CA ALA A 71 12.46 -22.64 7.23
C ALA A 71 11.47 -21.56 7.70
N LEU A 72 10.19 -21.66 7.30
CA LEU A 72 9.14 -20.70 7.67
C LEU A 72 8.78 -20.73 9.15
N VAL A 73 8.95 -21.89 9.79
CA VAL A 73 8.73 -22.04 11.24
C VAL A 73 9.86 -21.41 12.05
N ARG A 74 11.09 -21.43 11.52
CA ARG A 74 12.29 -20.99 12.24
C ARG A 74 12.50 -19.48 12.21
N ARG A 75 11.75 -18.76 11.37
CA ARG A 75 11.94 -17.33 11.11
C ARG A 75 10.64 -16.60 11.31
N GLU A 76 10.59 -15.77 12.34
CA GLU A 76 9.42 -14.95 12.63
C GLU A 76 9.04 -14.07 11.41
N GLY A 77 7.74 -14.00 11.13
CA GLY A 77 7.18 -13.26 10.01
C GLY A 77 7.57 -13.77 8.61
N ALA A 78 8.37 -14.83 8.47
CA ALA A 78 8.76 -15.34 7.16
C ALA A 78 7.58 -15.93 6.39
N ALA A 79 6.68 -16.63 7.10
CA ALA A 79 5.45 -17.13 6.51
C ALA A 79 4.59 -15.99 5.97
N GLU A 80 4.31 -14.96 6.77
CA GLU A 80 3.51 -13.82 6.32
C GLU A 80 4.09 -13.16 5.06
N ARG A 81 5.41 -12.88 5.05
CA ARG A 81 6.09 -12.30 3.87
C ARG A 81 6.01 -13.18 2.62
N GLY A 82 6.04 -14.50 2.77
CA GLY A 82 5.97 -15.45 1.65
C GLY A 82 4.56 -15.66 1.11
N TYR A 83 3.55 -15.73 1.99
CA TYR A 83 2.18 -16.03 1.62
C TYR A 83 1.35 -14.81 1.21
N GLU A 84 1.66 -13.62 1.72
CA GLU A 84 0.86 -12.41 1.42
C GLU A 84 0.81 -12.12 -0.09
N PRO A 85 1.92 -12.19 -0.88
CA PRO A 85 1.85 -12.05 -2.33
C PRO A 85 0.97 -13.10 -3.02
N LEU A 86 0.99 -14.35 -2.56
CA LEU A 86 0.18 -15.42 -3.14
C LEU A 86 -1.32 -15.14 -3.00
N ARG A 87 -1.71 -14.54 -1.86
CA ARG A 87 -3.09 -14.20 -1.54
C ARG A 87 -3.72 -13.21 -2.54
N TYR A 88 -2.90 -12.36 -3.16
CA TYR A 88 -3.36 -11.38 -4.16
C TYR A 88 -3.09 -11.81 -5.60
N ARG A 89 -2.10 -12.67 -5.85
CA ARG A 89 -1.71 -13.11 -7.19
C ARG A 89 -2.90 -13.63 -8.00
N ARG A 90 -3.64 -14.60 -7.47
CA ARG A 90 -4.75 -15.24 -8.21
C ARG A 90 -5.93 -14.27 -8.47
N PRO A 91 -6.47 -13.53 -7.49
CA PRO A 91 -7.50 -12.53 -7.75
C PRO A 91 -7.06 -11.42 -8.72
N LEU A 92 -5.80 -10.99 -8.65
CA LEU A 92 -5.22 -9.98 -9.54
C LEU A 92 -5.14 -10.49 -10.98
N VAL A 93 -4.62 -11.70 -11.19
CA VAL A 93 -4.57 -12.34 -12.52
C VAL A 93 -5.99 -12.53 -13.07
N ALA A 94 -6.93 -12.99 -12.25
CA ALA A 94 -8.32 -13.17 -12.67
C ALA A 94 -8.98 -11.84 -13.08
N TRP A 95 -8.74 -10.76 -12.33
CA TRP A 95 -9.25 -9.43 -12.67
C TRP A 95 -8.67 -8.89 -13.99
N LEU A 96 -7.37 -9.08 -14.22
CA LEU A 96 -6.70 -8.65 -15.45
C LEU A 96 -7.11 -9.50 -16.67
N ALA A 97 -7.19 -10.82 -16.50
CA ALA A 97 -7.67 -11.74 -17.52
C ALA A 97 -9.13 -11.45 -17.92
N GLY A 98 -9.99 -11.08 -16.96
CA GLY A 98 -11.36 -10.64 -17.22
C GLY A 98 -11.47 -9.37 -18.08
N GLN A 99 -10.37 -8.65 -18.27
CA GLN A 99 -10.27 -7.50 -19.18
C GLN A 99 -9.53 -7.83 -20.49
N GLY A 100 -9.22 -9.11 -20.73
CA GLY A 100 -8.47 -9.55 -21.91
C GLY A 100 -6.97 -9.21 -21.86
N LEU A 101 -6.43 -8.87 -20.69
CA LEU A 101 -5.01 -8.55 -20.53
C LEU A 101 -4.23 -9.82 -20.16
N PRO A 102 -3.06 -10.08 -20.79
CA PRO A 102 -2.18 -11.19 -20.42
C PRO A 102 -1.06 -10.72 -19.46
N PRO A 103 -1.28 -10.68 -18.13
CA PRO A 103 -0.27 -10.18 -17.20
C PRO A 103 0.91 -11.15 -17.04
N ARG A 104 2.12 -10.60 -16.99
CA ARG A 104 3.29 -11.32 -16.45
C ARG A 104 3.49 -10.89 -15.01
N VAL A 105 3.19 -11.80 -14.08
CA VAL A 105 3.29 -11.55 -12.63
C VAL A 105 4.54 -12.20 -12.07
N SER A 106 5.38 -11.42 -11.39
CA SER A 106 6.57 -11.90 -10.71
C SER A 106 6.65 -11.35 -9.28
N THR A 107 7.20 -12.17 -8.38
CA THR A 107 7.68 -11.74 -7.06
C THR A 107 9.17 -11.49 -7.21
N LEU A 108 9.61 -10.25 -7.14
CA LEU A 108 11.02 -9.93 -7.33
C LEU A 108 11.78 -10.06 -5.99
N PRO A 109 13.03 -10.58 -6.01
CA PRO A 109 13.85 -10.68 -4.82
C PRO A 109 13.95 -9.34 -4.06
N GLY A 110 13.80 -9.38 -2.73
CA GLY A 110 13.81 -8.19 -1.89
C GLY A 110 12.55 -7.31 -1.98
N ARG A 111 11.56 -7.69 -2.80
CA ARG A 111 10.27 -7.00 -2.87
C ARG A 111 9.21 -7.75 -2.08
N THR A 112 8.52 -7.03 -1.21
CA THR A 112 7.35 -7.50 -0.49
C THR A 112 6.10 -7.10 -1.26
N GLY A 113 5.85 -7.80 -2.37
CA GLY A 113 4.83 -7.39 -3.33
C GLY A 113 4.82 -8.19 -4.63
N LEU A 114 4.01 -7.73 -5.58
CA LEU A 114 3.92 -8.29 -6.93
C LEU A 114 4.30 -7.22 -7.95
N HIS A 115 5.13 -7.58 -8.92
CA HIS A 115 5.34 -6.79 -10.13
C HIS A 115 4.50 -7.40 -11.25
N VAL A 116 3.67 -6.58 -11.90
CA VAL A 116 2.83 -7.01 -13.01
C VAL A 116 3.17 -6.18 -14.23
N ALA A 117 3.81 -6.82 -15.20
CA ALA A 117 4.05 -6.22 -16.50
C ALA A 117 2.84 -6.43 -17.42
N LEU A 118 2.39 -5.32 -18.02
CA LEU A 118 1.35 -5.25 -19.04
C LEU A 118 1.93 -4.57 -20.29
N PRO A 119 1.29 -4.71 -21.48
CA PRO A 119 1.70 -3.95 -22.65
C PRO A 119 1.67 -2.43 -22.39
N GLY A 120 2.84 -1.79 -22.29
CA GLY A 120 2.99 -0.35 -22.09
C GLY A 120 2.74 0.15 -20.66
N ALA A 121 2.43 -0.73 -19.70
CA ALA A 121 2.12 -0.34 -18.32
C ALA A 121 2.71 -1.33 -17.31
N VAL A 122 3.00 -0.83 -16.11
CA VAL A 122 3.40 -1.66 -14.96
C VAL A 122 2.44 -1.42 -13.81
N LEU A 123 1.95 -2.50 -13.20
CA LEU A 123 1.30 -2.45 -11.89
C LEU A 123 2.26 -2.97 -10.83
N GLU A 124 2.55 -2.14 -9.83
CA GLU A 124 3.29 -2.54 -8.64
C GLU A 124 2.34 -2.73 -7.47
N VAL A 125 2.21 -3.97 -7.00
CA VAL A 125 1.46 -4.27 -5.78
C VAL A 125 2.42 -4.24 -4.61
N GLN A 126 2.31 -3.23 -3.75
CA GLN A 126 3.14 -3.08 -2.56
C GLN A 126 2.38 -3.65 -1.35
N LEU A 127 2.91 -4.69 -0.71
CA LEU A 127 2.19 -5.42 0.35
C LEU A 127 2.79 -5.26 1.74
N ALA A 128 4.03 -4.78 1.85
CA ALA A 128 4.65 -4.48 3.13
C ALA A 128 5.18 -3.04 3.17
N PRO A 129 5.58 -2.54 4.35
CA PRO A 129 5.97 -1.15 4.48
C PRO A 129 7.31 -0.90 3.77
N VAL A 130 7.41 0.28 3.16
CA VAL A 130 8.63 0.84 2.60
C VAL A 130 8.72 2.30 3.04
N SER A 131 9.93 2.81 3.24
CA SER A 131 10.11 4.24 3.53
C SER A 131 9.71 5.09 2.32
N ASP A 132 9.34 6.36 2.56
CA ASP A 132 9.03 7.31 1.48
C ASP A 132 10.18 7.38 0.45
N LEU A 133 11.43 7.50 0.94
CA LEU A 133 12.61 7.54 0.08
C LEU A 133 12.76 6.29 -0.78
N ALA A 134 12.57 5.09 -0.21
CA ALA A 134 12.66 3.83 -0.95
C ALA A 134 11.53 3.67 -1.97
N TRP A 135 10.32 4.11 -1.62
CA TRP A 135 9.18 4.12 -2.53
C TRP A 135 9.43 5.07 -3.72
N ARG A 136 9.83 6.33 -3.47
CA ARG A 136 10.15 7.30 -4.54
C ARG A 136 11.27 6.82 -5.45
N ALA A 137 12.37 6.34 -4.88
CA ALA A 137 13.49 5.82 -5.67
C ALA A 137 13.08 4.65 -6.58
N ARG A 138 12.13 3.82 -6.12
CA ARG A 138 11.57 2.73 -6.93
C ARG A 138 10.59 3.25 -7.98
N ASP A 139 9.72 4.18 -7.62
CA ASP A 139 8.77 4.81 -8.54
C ASP A 139 9.52 5.53 -9.69
N ASP A 140 10.55 6.31 -9.38
CA ASP A 140 11.39 6.98 -10.38
C ASP A 140 12.08 5.99 -11.32
N ARG A 141 12.58 4.87 -10.78
CA ARG A 141 13.20 3.82 -11.60
C ARG A 141 12.19 3.19 -12.56
N LEU A 142 11.00 2.86 -12.08
CA LEU A 142 9.98 2.23 -12.91
C LEU A 142 9.46 3.17 -14.01
N HIS A 143 9.33 4.46 -13.73
CA HIS A 143 8.96 5.45 -14.74
C HIS A 143 10.02 5.66 -15.83
N ARG A 144 11.28 5.24 -15.60
CA ARG A 144 12.30 5.19 -16.65
C ARG A 144 12.16 3.96 -17.56
N GLU A 145 11.51 2.91 -17.09
CA GLU A 145 11.43 1.60 -17.75
C GLU A 145 10.04 1.36 -18.40
N ALA A 146 9.00 2.03 -17.91
CA ALA A 146 7.63 1.87 -18.34
C ALA A 146 6.98 3.22 -18.66
N ARG A 147 6.10 3.24 -19.67
CA ARG A 147 5.34 4.45 -20.04
C ARG A 147 4.39 4.88 -18.93
N SER A 148 3.77 3.93 -18.24
CA SER A 148 2.94 4.20 -17.06
C SER A 148 3.23 3.22 -15.93
N VAL A 149 3.21 3.73 -14.71
CA VAL A 149 3.35 2.95 -13.47
C VAL A 149 2.15 3.24 -12.60
N THR A 150 1.46 2.19 -12.15
CA THR A 150 0.41 2.32 -11.16
C THR A 150 0.73 1.49 -9.93
N TRP A 151 0.68 2.11 -8.76
CA TRP A 151 0.84 1.43 -7.48
C TRP A 151 -0.50 0.99 -6.94
N LEU A 152 -0.55 -0.26 -6.45
CA LEU A 152 -1.66 -0.81 -5.68
C LEU A 152 -1.14 -1.16 -4.28
N HIS A 153 -1.53 -0.37 -3.29
CA HIS A 153 -1.03 -0.51 -1.92
C HIS A 153 -1.91 -1.44 -1.11
N GLY A 154 -1.36 -2.58 -0.70
CA GLY A 154 -2.00 -3.49 0.25
C GLY A 154 -1.97 -2.97 1.70
N PRO A 155 -2.56 -3.72 2.64
CA PRO A 155 -2.70 -3.28 4.04
C PRO A 155 -1.37 -2.93 4.72
N GLY A 156 -0.29 -3.66 4.44
CA GLY A 156 1.03 -3.37 5.00
C GLY A 156 1.73 -2.14 4.40
N ALA A 157 1.14 -1.51 3.37
CA ALA A 157 1.71 -0.38 2.66
C ALA A 157 0.92 0.94 2.88
N ASP A 158 0.12 1.03 3.95
CA ASP A 158 -0.77 2.18 4.19
C ASP A 158 -0.01 3.53 4.25
N LEU A 159 1.17 3.55 4.86
CA LEU A 159 1.99 4.75 4.93
C LEU A 159 2.46 5.21 3.54
N ALA A 160 2.84 4.28 2.67
CA ALA A 160 3.22 4.59 1.28
C ALA A 160 2.01 5.11 0.50
N ALA A 161 0.83 4.51 0.70
CA ALA A 161 -0.42 4.99 0.11
C ALA A 161 -0.79 6.39 0.58
N ALA A 162 -0.64 6.68 1.87
CA ALA A 162 -0.89 7.99 2.45
C ALA A 162 0.06 9.05 1.87
N THR A 163 1.34 8.72 1.74
CA THR A 163 2.35 9.58 1.12
C THR A 163 2.03 9.85 -0.34
N GLU A 164 1.72 8.82 -1.13
CA GLU A 164 1.34 8.99 -2.52
C GLU A 164 0.07 9.85 -2.65
N ALA A 165 -0.95 9.62 -1.82
CA ALA A 165 -2.17 10.42 -1.83
C ALA A 165 -1.90 11.89 -1.43
N GLY A 166 -0.98 12.12 -0.49
CA GLY A 166 -0.56 13.46 -0.09
C GLY A 166 0.18 14.22 -1.21
N VAL A 167 0.97 13.52 -2.03
CA VAL A 167 1.79 14.10 -3.10
C VAL A 167 1.04 14.21 -4.43
N ARG A 168 0.32 13.15 -4.82
CA ARG A 168 -0.36 12.99 -6.12
C ARG A 168 -1.87 13.22 -6.04
N GLY A 169 -2.39 13.53 -4.86
CA GLY A 169 -3.80 13.80 -4.60
C GLY A 169 -4.67 12.58 -4.38
N ALA A 170 -4.24 11.41 -4.85
CA ALA A 170 -4.87 10.13 -4.58
C ALA A 170 -3.89 8.97 -4.72
N ALA A 171 -4.17 7.87 -4.02
CA ALA A 171 -3.49 6.59 -4.16
C ALA A 171 -4.50 5.46 -4.33
N LEU A 172 -4.10 4.39 -5.02
CA LEU A 172 -4.91 3.18 -5.12
C LEU A 172 -4.49 2.20 -4.03
N VAL A 173 -5.45 1.83 -3.19
CA VAL A 173 -5.28 0.83 -2.15
C VAL A 173 -6.01 -0.45 -2.53
N LEU A 174 -5.58 -1.57 -1.97
CA LEU A 174 -6.02 -2.89 -2.37
C LEU A 174 -6.35 -3.70 -1.12
N ARG A 175 -7.50 -4.38 -1.16
CA ARG A 175 -7.96 -5.23 -0.07
C ARG A 175 -8.60 -6.49 -0.63
N ARG A 176 -8.32 -7.62 0.02
CA ARG A 176 -8.99 -8.89 -0.26
C ARG A 176 -10.37 -8.90 0.39
N GLN A 177 -11.41 -9.23 -0.36
CA GLN A 177 -12.76 -9.44 0.18
C GLN A 177 -13.27 -10.79 -0.33
N ASN A 178 -13.46 -11.76 0.57
CA ASN A 178 -13.81 -13.13 0.21
C ASN A 178 -12.88 -13.67 -0.89
N ARG A 179 -13.43 -14.19 -1.99
CA ARG A 179 -12.66 -14.66 -3.16
C ARG A 179 -12.28 -13.56 -4.16
N GLY A 180 -12.66 -12.31 -3.90
CA GLY A 180 -12.48 -11.19 -4.81
C GLY A 180 -11.46 -10.15 -4.33
N LEU A 181 -11.30 -9.13 -5.18
CA LEU A 181 -10.42 -8.00 -4.98
C LEU A 181 -11.23 -6.71 -4.93
N LEU A 182 -10.97 -5.88 -3.91
CA LEU A 182 -11.44 -4.51 -3.86
C LEU A 182 -10.29 -3.56 -4.15
N ILE A 183 -10.59 -2.53 -4.93
CA ILE A 183 -9.69 -1.39 -5.19
C ILE A 183 -10.32 -0.18 -4.53
N GLY A 184 -9.54 0.50 -3.70
CA GLY A 184 -9.94 1.72 -3.02
C GLY A 184 -9.22 2.92 -3.60
N VAL A 185 -9.92 4.02 -3.80
CA VAL A 185 -9.31 5.32 -4.06
C VAL A 185 -9.15 6.02 -2.72
N ARG A 186 -7.91 6.16 -2.24
CA ARG A 186 -7.57 6.95 -1.06
C ARG A 186 -7.28 8.38 -1.49
N ASP A 187 -7.99 9.36 -0.93
CA ASP A 187 -7.70 10.78 -1.15
C ASP A 187 -6.64 11.31 -0.17
N ALA A 188 -6.15 12.53 -0.43
CA ALA A 188 -5.18 13.22 0.41
C ALA A 188 -5.67 13.50 1.86
N GLY A 189 -6.97 13.43 2.12
CA GLY A 189 -7.56 13.56 3.46
C GLY A 189 -7.67 12.22 4.21
N GLY A 190 -7.30 11.11 3.58
CA GLY A 190 -7.37 9.76 4.14
C GLY A 190 -8.69 9.05 3.92
N GLY A 191 -9.67 9.69 3.26
CA GLY A 191 -10.92 9.04 2.87
C GLY A 191 -10.68 7.98 1.82
N VAL A 192 -11.29 6.80 1.97
CA VAL A 192 -11.16 5.69 1.01
C VAL A 192 -12.51 5.29 0.44
N ARG A 193 -12.66 5.39 -0.88
CA ARG A 193 -13.82 4.87 -1.61
C ARG A 193 -13.49 3.49 -2.21
N TRP A 194 -14.08 2.44 -1.65
CA TRP A 194 -13.90 1.06 -2.13
C TRP A 194 -14.87 0.71 -3.25
N VAL A 195 -14.35 0.06 -4.30
CA VAL A 195 -15.12 -0.56 -5.38
C VAL A 195 -14.62 -1.97 -5.65
N ARG A 196 -15.46 -2.79 -6.29
CA ARG A 196 -15.01 -4.07 -6.83
C ARG A 196 -13.98 -3.82 -7.93
N ALA A 197 -12.93 -4.64 -8.00
CA ALA A 197 -11.93 -4.52 -9.06
C ALA A 197 -12.55 -4.56 -10.46
N SER A 198 -13.63 -5.31 -10.67
CA SER A 198 -14.37 -5.36 -11.94
C SER A 198 -14.98 -4.02 -12.39
N ALA A 199 -15.07 -3.02 -11.49
CA ALA A 199 -15.49 -1.66 -11.84
C ALA A 199 -14.30 -0.76 -12.25
N CYS A 200 -13.07 -1.25 -12.13
CA CYS A 200 -11.86 -0.57 -12.55
C CYS A 200 -11.41 -1.10 -13.92
N ARG A 201 -10.81 -0.23 -14.73
CA ARG A 201 -10.21 -0.59 -16.01
C ARG A 201 -8.69 -0.43 -15.95
N VAL A 202 -7.96 -1.23 -16.71
CA VAL A 202 -6.53 -1.06 -16.89
C VAL A 202 -6.25 -0.76 -18.35
N GLY A 203 -5.60 0.38 -18.59
CA GLY A 203 -5.26 0.87 -19.92
C GLY A 203 -3.78 1.27 -20.02
N PRO A 204 -3.37 1.84 -21.16
CA PRO A 204 -2.00 2.27 -21.42
C PRO A 204 -1.47 3.29 -20.40
N ASP A 205 -2.36 4.09 -19.81
CA ASP A 205 -2.02 5.15 -18.86
C ASP A 205 -2.18 4.70 -17.39
N GLY A 206 -2.43 3.40 -17.16
CA GLY A 206 -2.52 2.80 -15.83
C GLY A 206 -3.92 2.33 -15.46
N VAL A 207 -4.20 2.29 -14.16
CA VAL A 207 -5.51 1.86 -13.63
C VAL A 207 -6.46 3.06 -13.53
N GLU A 208 -7.62 2.91 -14.16
CA GLU A 208 -8.78 3.78 -14.00
C GLU A 208 -9.70 3.20 -12.92
N ALA A 209 -9.93 3.95 -11.85
CA ALA A 209 -10.86 3.59 -10.80
C ALA A 209 -11.92 4.69 -10.61
N PRO A 210 -13.19 4.34 -10.39
CA PRO A 210 -14.23 5.31 -10.07
C PRO A 210 -13.84 6.23 -8.89
N GLY A 211 -13.83 7.55 -9.11
CA GLY A 211 -13.44 8.54 -8.10
C GLY A 211 -11.97 8.94 -8.12
N LEU A 212 -11.10 8.28 -8.90
CA LEU A 212 -9.66 8.58 -8.93
C LEU A 212 -9.36 9.96 -9.53
N ALA A 213 -9.96 10.26 -10.68
CA ALA A 213 -9.75 11.55 -11.34
C ALA A 213 -10.31 12.71 -10.51
N GLU A 214 -11.47 12.51 -9.89
CA GLU A 214 -12.14 13.48 -9.04
C GLU A 214 -11.32 13.78 -7.77
N ALA A 215 -10.76 12.75 -7.13
CA ALA A 215 -9.89 12.91 -5.97
C ALA A 215 -8.63 13.71 -6.31
N ARG A 216 -7.98 13.38 -7.44
CA ARG A 216 -6.81 14.13 -7.96
C ARG A 216 -7.16 15.58 -8.28
N ALA A 217 -8.27 15.82 -8.98
CA ALA A 217 -8.73 17.16 -9.31
C ALA A 217 -9.06 17.99 -8.06
N ALA A 218 -9.71 17.39 -7.06
CA ALA A 218 -10.00 18.05 -5.78
C ALA A 218 -8.72 18.43 -5.03
N HIS A 219 -7.71 17.57 -5.03
CA HIS A 219 -6.40 17.90 -4.48
C HIS A 219 -5.74 19.07 -5.23
N GLY A 220 -5.73 19.04 -6.56
CA GLY A 220 -5.19 20.11 -7.40
C GLY A 220 -5.81 21.47 -7.08
N ARG A 221 -7.15 21.54 -6.96
CA ARG A 221 -7.87 22.76 -6.56
C ARG A 221 -7.43 23.26 -5.18
N ARG A 222 -7.31 22.37 -4.19
CA ARG A 222 -6.85 22.72 -2.84
C ARG A 222 -5.40 23.22 -2.85
N ALA A 223 -4.52 22.58 -3.62
CA ALA A 223 -3.13 22.99 -3.75
C ALA A 223 -3.01 24.39 -4.37
N ALA A 224 -3.74 24.67 -5.46
CA ALA A 224 -3.79 25.98 -6.09
C ALA A 224 -4.30 27.06 -5.11
N ALA A 225 -5.39 26.79 -4.40
CA ALA A 225 -5.95 27.70 -3.41
C ALA A 225 -4.95 28.05 -2.28
N ARG A 226 -4.19 27.06 -1.80
CA ARG A 226 -3.13 27.27 -0.80
C ARG A 226 -1.98 28.13 -1.33
N GLN A 227 -1.54 27.86 -2.56
CA GLN A 227 -0.50 28.68 -3.21
C GLN A 227 -0.96 30.12 -3.40
N ASP A 228 -2.21 30.34 -3.80
CA ASP A 228 -2.76 31.69 -3.95
C ASP A 228 -2.89 32.43 -2.62
N ALA A 229 -3.32 31.73 -1.56
CA ALA A 229 -3.36 32.31 -0.21
C ALA A 229 -1.96 32.70 0.28
N ALA A 230 -0.95 31.82 0.10
CA ALA A 230 0.44 32.11 0.44
C ALA A 230 0.99 33.31 -0.36
N ARG A 231 0.69 33.37 -1.67
CA ARG A 231 1.06 34.51 -2.53
C ARG A 231 0.41 35.82 -2.06
N ARG A 232 -0.85 35.80 -1.61
CA ARG A 232 -1.53 36.99 -1.06
C ARG A 232 -0.92 37.43 0.26
N ALA A 233 -0.66 36.49 1.18
CA ALA A 233 -0.03 36.77 2.47
C ALA A 233 1.38 37.38 2.29
N ALA A 234 2.20 36.83 1.40
CA ALA A 234 3.53 37.37 1.11
C ALA A 234 3.47 38.81 0.55
N ARG A 235 2.51 39.11 -0.35
CA ARG A 235 2.31 40.48 -0.86
C ARG A 235 1.86 41.45 0.23
N GLN A 236 0.99 41.01 1.14
CA GLN A 236 0.54 41.83 2.26
C GLN A 236 1.68 42.11 3.24
N ALA A 237 2.48 41.09 3.59
CA ALA A 237 3.66 41.25 4.43
C ALA A 237 4.66 42.25 3.82
N ALA A 238 4.96 42.13 2.52
CA ALA A 238 5.85 43.06 1.82
C ALA A 238 5.33 44.51 1.84
N ARG A 239 4.02 44.72 1.67
CA ARG A 239 3.38 46.04 1.76
C ARG A 239 3.40 46.62 3.18
N TRP A 240 3.31 45.78 4.20
CA TRP A 240 3.41 46.21 5.59
C TRP A 240 4.83 46.63 5.92
N SER A 241 5.83 45.83 5.55
CA SER A 241 7.24 46.14 5.74
C SER A 241 7.67 47.43 5.04
N SER A 242 7.14 47.73 3.85
CA SER A 242 7.41 49.00 3.16
C SER A 242 6.72 50.21 3.80
N ARG A 243 5.60 50.02 4.50
CA ARG A 243 4.94 51.08 5.28
C ARG A 243 5.64 51.36 6.62
N THR A 244 6.16 50.33 7.29
CA THR A 244 6.90 50.49 8.56
C THR A 244 8.35 50.94 8.36
N GLY A 245 8.91 50.83 7.15
CA GLY A 245 10.25 51.35 6.81
C GLY A 245 10.31 52.87 6.60
N ALA A 246 9.19 53.59 6.70
CA ALA A 246 9.12 55.04 6.63
C ALA A 246 8.94 55.66 8.03
N VAL A 247 9.86 55.37 8.95
CA VAL A 247 10.12 56.30 10.06
C VAL A 247 11.37 57.08 9.65
N PRO A 248 11.28 58.38 9.33
CA PRO A 248 12.47 59.21 9.24
C PRO A 248 12.97 59.36 10.68
N TRP A 249 13.87 58.47 11.10
CA TRP A 249 14.75 58.79 12.21
C TRP A 249 15.70 59.86 11.68
N ASP A 250 15.38 61.12 11.95
CA ASP A 250 16.33 62.20 11.72
C ASP A 250 17.34 62.17 12.87
N VAL A 251 18.51 61.61 12.64
CA VAL A 251 19.63 61.60 13.61
C VAL A 251 20.26 62.98 13.80
N ARG A 252 19.72 64.04 13.17
CA ARG A 252 20.24 65.40 13.34
C ARG A 252 19.74 66.17 14.56
N THR A 253 18.71 65.73 15.29
CA THR A 253 18.30 66.43 16.52
C THR A 253 18.60 65.56 17.74
N GLY A 254 19.88 65.52 18.11
CA GLY A 254 20.36 64.93 19.34
C GLY A 254 19.87 65.69 20.56
N THR A 255 18.68 65.37 21.05
CA THR A 255 18.24 65.79 22.39
C THR A 255 17.34 64.72 23.01
N LEU A 256 17.89 63.98 23.97
CA LEU A 256 17.10 63.16 24.88
C LEU A 256 16.46 64.09 25.93
N PRO A 257 15.15 63.98 26.22
CA PRO A 257 14.56 64.71 27.32
C PRO A 257 14.90 63.96 28.62
N PHE A 258 15.91 64.44 29.35
CA PHE A 258 16.03 64.17 30.78
C PHE A 258 15.25 65.23 31.55
N PRO A 259 14.30 64.86 32.42
CA PRO A 259 13.77 65.80 33.40
C PRO A 259 14.78 65.94 34.53
N ALA A 260 15.24 67.17 34.79
CA ALA A 260 15.94 67.51 36.01
C ALA A 260 14.92 67.62 37.15
N ALA A 261 15.10 66.82 38.20
CA ALA A 261 14.44 67.03 39.47
C ALA A 261 15.27 68.01 40.31
N GLY A 262 14.61 69.04 40.84
CA GLY A 262 15.10 69.87 41.94
C GLY A 262 14.73 69.28 43.29
#